data_AF-A0A1Q3QWI0-F1
#
_entry.id   AF-A0A1Q3QWI0-F1
#
_cell.length_a   1.000
_cell.length_b   1.000
_cell.length_c   1.000
_cell.angle_alpha   90.00
_cell.angle_beta   90.00
_cell.angle_gamma   90.00
#
_symmetry.space_group_name_H-M   'P 1'
#
loop_
_entity.id
_entity.type
_entity.pdbx_description
1 polymer ?
#
loop_
_entity_poly.entity_id
_entity_poly.type
_entity_poly.pdbx_seq_one_letter_code
_entity_poly.pdbx_strand_id
1 'polypeptide(L)'
;MLVLRSPRNLAAATAGAAVVAGVAWVVLRRPRISAEEIERRRRDLLAATGRITDGSIIDIRLQQDSGDAAPLLILYDYRIAGVSYECAQDVTALAEHVHDIRADLPVQVRYDPHNPGNSIVVSESWNGLRIGPSPLRESR
;
A
#
# COMPACT_ATOMS: atom_id res chain seq x y z
N MET A 1 6.09 19.36 -52.97
CA MET A 1 4.74 19.36 -52.38
C MET A 1 3.80 18.47 -53.19
N LEU A 2 4.00 17.13 -53.27
CA LEU A 2 3.13 16.29 -54.11
C LEU A 2 3.18 14.76 -53.82
N VAL A 3 3.39 14.34 -52.57
CA VAL A 3 3.50 12.90 -52.22
C VAL A 3 2.11 12.24 -51.97
N LEU A 4 1.05 13.03 -51.80
CA LEU A 4 -0.31 12.53 -51.50
C LEU A 4 -1.17 12.16 -52.73
N ARG A 5 -0.63 12.17 -53.96
CA ARG A 5 -1.45 11.90 -55.16
C ARG A 5 -1.68 10.41 -55.48
N SER A 6 -1.09 9.48 -54.73
CA SER A 6 -1.31 8.03 -54.96
C SER A 6 -2.34 7.46 -53.97
N PRO A 7 -3.30 6.64 -54.42
CA PRO A 7 -4.32 6.04 -53.54
C PRO A 7 -3.70 5.14 -52.48
N ARG A 8 -2.51 4.57 -52.75
CA ARG A 8 -1.74 3.75 -51.80
C ARG A 8 -1.16 4.57 -50.65
N ASN A 9 -0.64 5.78 -50.92
CA ASN A 9 -0.10 6.66 -49.86
C ASN A 9 -1.21 7.20 -48.97
N LEU A 10 -2.38 7.47 -49.54
CA LEU A 10 -3.59 7.88 -48.81
C LEU A 10 -4.09 6.75 -47.90
N ALA A 11 -4.16 5.52 -48.41
CA ALA A 11 -4.54 4.34 -47.62
C ALA A 11 -3.55 4.02 -46.49
N ALA A 12 -2.24 4.18 -46.73
CA ALA A 12 -1.23 4.01 -45.70
C ALA A 12 -1.34 5.09 -44.60
N ALA A 13 -1.58 6.35 -44.98
CA ALA A 13 -1.75 7.44 -44.03
C ALA A 13 -2.99 7.28 -43.15
N THR A 14 -4.13 6.84 -43.72
CA THR A 14 -5.36 6.59 -42.96
C THR A 14 -5.22 5.39 -42.02
N ALA A 15 -4.58 4.30 -42.47
CA ALA A 15 -4.30 3.15 -41.63
C ALA A 15 -3.39 3.54 -40.44
N GLY A 16 -2.34 4.33 -40.69
CA GLY A 16 -1.47 4.85 -39.62
C GLY A 16 -2.23 5.71 -38.61
N ALA A 17 -3.07 6.63 -39.08
CA ALA A 17 -3.89 7.48 -38.22
C ALA A 17 -4.87 6.67 -37.36
N ALA A 18 -5.49 5.63 -37.92
CA ALA A 18 -6.39 4.75 -37.20
C ALA A 18 -5.68 3.96 -36.08
N VAL A 19 -4.46 3.48 -36.33
CA VAL A 19 -3.65 2.79 -35.30
C VAL A 19 -3.31 3.75 -34.16
N VAL A 20 -2.85 4.97 -34.47
CA VAL A 20 -2.51 5.97 -33.44
C VAL A 20 -3.75 6.35 -32.62
N ALA A 21 -4.89 6.59 -33.26
CA ALA A 21 -6.15 6.89 -32.59
C ALA A 21 -6.63 5.72 -31.70
N GLY A 22 -6.49 4.49 -32.19
CA GLY A 22 -6.81 3.28 -31.42
C GLY A 22 -5.93 3.12 -30.18
N VAL A 23 -4.61 3.31 -30.31
CA VAL A 23 -3.67 3.26 -29.17
C VAL A 23 -3.99 4.37 -28.17
N ALA A 24 -4.20 5.61 -28.64
CA ALA A 24 -4.55 6.73 -27.78
C ALA A 24 -5.86 6.46 -27.02
N TRP A 25 -6.88 5.92 -27.68
CA TRP A 25 -8.14 5.56 -27.05
C TRP A 25 -7.97 4.50 -25.96
N VAL A 26 -7.18 3.46 -26.22
CA VAL A 26 -6.89 2.41 -25.22
C VAL A 26 -6.14 3.00 -24.03
N VAL A 27 -5.11 3.82 -24.26
CA VAL A 27 -4.30 4.44 -23.20
C VAL A 27 -5.14 5.39 -22.34
N LEU A 28 -5.94 6.25 -22.98
CA LEU A 28 -6.79 7.22 -22.28
C LEU A 28 -7.92 6.56 -21.49
N ARG A 29 -8.34 5.34 -21.88
CA ARG A 29 -9.35 4.55 -21.16
C ARG A 29 -8.78 3.57 -20.16
N ARG A 30 -7.45 3.50 -19.98
CA ARG A 30 -6.91 2.60 -18.96
C ARG A 30 -7.36 3.05 -17.57
N PRO A 31 -7.93 2.13 -16.76
CA PRO A 31 -8.33 2.47 -15.40
C PRO A 31 -7.08 2.89 -14.61
N ARG A 32 -7.19 4.01 -13.90
CA ARG A 32 -6.16 4.44 -12.96
C ARG A 32 -6.13 3.41 -11.83
N ILE A 33 -4.95 2.98 -11.42
CA ILE A 33 -4.77 2.11 -10.26
C ILE A 33 -5.37 2.84 -9.05
N SER A 34 -6.22 2.16 -8.27
CA SER A 34 -6.83 2.75 -7.08
C SER A 34 -5.77 3.05 -6.02
N ALA A 35 -6.04 4.03 -5.15
CA ALA A 35 -5.14 4.36 -4.05
C ALA A 35 -4.89 3.15 -3.14
N GLU A 36 -5.91 2.33 -2.91
CA GLU A 36 -5.82 1.09 -2.14
C GLU A 36 -4.90 0.06 -2.79
N GLU A 37 -4.97 -0.12 -4.11
CA GLU A 37 -4.10 -1.06 -4.84
C GLU A 37 -2.65 -0.56 -4.86
N ILE A 38 -2.43 0.75 -4.97
CA ILE A 38 -1.10 1.35 -4.82
C ILE A 38 -0.55 1.05 -3.42
N GLU A 39 -1.36 1.25 -2.38
CA GLU A 39 -0.96 1.02 -1.01
C GLU A 39 -0.73 -0.47 -0.70
N ARG A 40 -1.58 -1.36 -1.20
CA ARG A 40 -1.39 -2.82 -1.13
C ARG A 40 -0.05 -3.23 -1.73
N ARG A 41 0.27 -2.75 -2.94
CA ARG A 41 1.56 -3.04 -3.59
C ARG A 41 2.74 -2.51 -2.79
N ARG A 42 2.61 -1.32 -2.20
CA ARG A 42 3.65 -0.76 -1.32
C ARG A 42 3.92 -1.69 -0.12
N ARG A 43 2.84 -2.15 0.53
CA ARG A 43 2.92 -3.07 1.68
C ARG A 43 3.48 -4.44 1.29
N ASP A 44 3.10 -4.99 0.14
CA ASP A 44 3.64 -6.26 -0.39
C ASP A 44 5.15 -6.15 -0.70
N LEU A 45 5.59 -5.06 -1.33
CA LEU A 45 7.00 -4.83 -1.60
C LEU A 45 7.79 -4.72 -0.30
N LEU A 46 7.33 -3.90 0.66
CA LEU A 46 7.97 -3.81 1.97
C LEU A 46 7.98 -5.15 2.69
N ALA A 47 6.89 -5.92 2.64
CA ALA A 47 6.82 -7.24 3.25
C ALA A 47 7.83 -8.21 2.62
N ALA A 48 8.03 -8.15 1.31
CA ALA A 48 8.97 -9.03 0.62
C ALA A 48 10.45 -8.63 0.82
N THR A 49 10.76 -7.33 0.83
CA THR A 49 12.15 -6.85 0.71
C THR A 49 12.66 -6.00 1.88
N GLY A 50 11.78 -5.57 2.78
CA GLY A 50 12.15 -4.68 3.88
C GLY A 50 13.02 -5.36 4.94
N ARG A 51 13.89 -4.59 5.60
CA ARG A 51 14.64 -5.04 6.78
C ARG A 51 13.76 -4.95 8.02
N ILE A 52 14.06 -5.77 9.02
CA ILE A 52 13.32 -5.83 10.27
C ILE A 52 14.14 -5.21 11.40
N THR A 53 13.48 -4.48 12.28
CA THR A 53 14.03 -3.96 13.54
C THR A 53 12.97 -4.01 14.63
N ASP A 54 13.37 -3.90 15.88
CA ASP A 54 12.45 -3.69 16.98
C ASP A 54 11.95 -2.23 17.00
N GLY A 55 10.72 -2.05 17.49
CA GLY A 55 10.08 -0.76 17.72
C GLY A 55 9.03 -0.84 18.83
N SER A 56 8.35 0.28 19.07
CA SER A 56 7.27 0.40 20.05
C SER A 56 6.03 1.03 19.44
N ILE A 57 4.86 0.62 19.93
CA ILE A 57 3.60 1.30 19.60
C ILE A 57 3.51 2.53 20.50
N ILE A 58 3.29 3.69 19.88
CA ILE A 58 2.99 4.94 20.56
C ILE A 58 1.51 4.99 20.89
N ASP A 59 0.66 4.72 19.89
CA ASP A 59 -0.79 4.86 20.02
C ASP A 59 -1.54 4.08 18.94
N ILE A 60 -2.82 3.77 19.20
CA ILE A 60 -3.74 3.15 18.24
C ILE A 60 -5.01 3.99 18.21
N ARG A 61 -5.32 4.59 17.06
CA ARG A 61 -6.46 5.50 16.89
C ARG A 61 -7.55 4.81 16.06
N LEU A 62 -8.77 4.77 16.61
CA LEU A 62 -10.00 4.49 15.88
C LEU A 62 -10.76 5.81 15.71
N GLN A 63 -10.95 6.28 14.48
CA GLN A 63 -11.64 7.55 14.28
C GLN A 63 -13.17 7.37 14.18
N GLN A 64 -13.86 7.45 15.32
CA GLN A 64 -15.29 7.14 15.46
C GLN A 64 -16.28 8.19 14.89
N ASP A 65 -15.82 9.22 14.19
CA ASP A 65 -16.62 10.43 13.90
C ASP A 65 -17.28 10.48 12.50
N SER A 66 -17.34 9.37 11.77
CA SER A 66 -18.04 9.32 10.48
C SER A 66 -18.82 8.02 10.41
N GLY A 67 -20.08 8.07 9.97
CA GLY A 67 -20.98 6.91 9.91
C GLY A 67 -20.58 5.81 8.91
N ASP A 68 -19.31 5.76 8.53
CA ASP A 68 -18.65 4.78 7.67
C ASP A 68 -17.43 4.22 8.41
N ALA A 69 -16.91 3.06 8.02
CA ALA A 69 -15.83 2.37 8.74
C ALA A 69 -14.67 3.32 9.13
N ALA A 70 -14.57 3.60 10.44
CA ALA A 70 -13.57 4.48 11.04
C ALA A 70 -12.14 4.06 10.63
N PRO A 71 -11.29 4.97 10.14
CA PRO A 71 -9.91 4.61 9.86
C PRO A 71 -9.20 4.14 11.14
N LEU A 72 -8.49 3.02 11.02
CA LEU A 72 -7.70 2.43 12.09
C LEU A 72 -6.23 2.77 11.81
N LEU A 73 -5.64 3.59 12.68
CA LEU A 73 -4.25 4.04 12.56
C LEU A 73 -3.41 3.48 13.70
N ILE A 74 -2.25 2.91 13.38
CA ILE A 74 -1.22 2.53 14.37
C ILE A 74 -0.07 3.53 14.27
N LEU A 75 0.21 4.22 15.38
CA LEU A 75 1.36 5.09 15.54
C LEU A 75 2.46 4.29 16.24
N TYR A 76 3.67 4.31 15.69
CA TYR A 76 4.80 3.56 16.22
C TYR A 76 6.10 4.31 16.00
N ASP A 77 7.09 3.97 16.82
CA ASP A 77 8.46 4.43 16.65
C ASP A 77 9.44 3.26 16.53
N TYR A 78 10.57 3.54 15.91
CA TYR A 78 11.73 2.65 15.89
C TYR A 78 13.01 3.46 15.63
N ARG A 79 14.17 2.83 15.84
CA ARG A 79 15.47 3.50 15.72
C ARG A 79 16.42 2.77 14.79
N ILE A 80 17.04 3.50 13.86
CA ILE A 80 18.09 2.99 12.98
C ILE A 80 19.29 3.94 13.04
N ALA A 81 20.49 3.40 13.29
CA ALA A 81 21.74 4.17 13.32
C ALA A 81 21.69 5.43 14.21
N GLY A 82 20.98 5.35 15.34
CA GLY A 82 20.81 6.48 16.28
C GLY A 82 19.68 7.46 15.92
N VAL A 83 19.06 7.33 14.75
CA VAL A 83 17.93 8.17 14.30
C VAL A 83 16.61 7.49 14.66
N SER A 84 15.76 8.20 15.39
CA SER A 84 14.40 7.74 15.71
C SER A 84 13.44 8.16 14.60
N TYR A 85 12.56 7.27 14.20
CA TYR A 85 11.49 7.51 13.25
C TYR A 85 10.17 7.29 13.95
N GLU A 86 9.26 8.25 13.84
CA GLU A 86 7.86 8.12 14.26
C GLU A 86 7.00 8.05 13.01
N CYS A 87 6.14 7.04 12.94
CA CYS A 87 5.35 6.73 11.75
C CYS A 87 3.91 6.41 12.13
N ALA A 88 2.99 6.67 11.21
CA ALA A 88 1.60 6.24 11.31
C ALA A 88 1.30 5.32 10.12
N GLN A 89 0.71 4.16 10.42
CA GLN A 89 0.23 3.24 9.39
C GLN A 89 -1.30 3.17 9.45
N ASP A 90 -1.93 3.46 8.31
CA ASP A 90 -3.34 3.14 8.08
C ASP A 90 -3.49 1.64 7.87
N VAL A 91 -4.24 1.01 8.75
CA VAL A 91 -4.53 -0.44 8.76
C VAL A 91 -6.03 -0.71 8.63
N THR A 92 -6.80 0.24 8.11
CA THR A 92 -8.25 0.10 7.92
C THR A 92 -8.58 -1.09 7.02
N ALA A 93 -7.84 -1.25 5.92
CA ALA A 93 -7.96 -2.40 5.01
C ALA A 93 -7.40 -3.72 5.59
N LEU A 94 -6.81 -3.67 6.78
CA LEU A 94 -6.15 -4.80 7.46
C LEU A 94 -6.83 -5.15 8.79
N ALA A 95 -8.05 -4.67 9.05
CA ALA A 95 -8.74 -4.87 10.34
C ALA A 95 -8.76 -6.33 10.83
N GLU A 96 -8.85 -7.31 9.92
CA GLU A 96 -8.82 -8.74 10.27
C GLU A 96 -7.45 -9.20 10.84
N HIS A 97 -6.36 -8.55 10.43
CA HIS A 97 -4.99 -8.85 10.87
C HIS A 97 -4.61 -8.12 12.16
N VAL A 98 -5.47 -7.20 12.61
CA VAL A 98 -5.20 -6.25 13.68
C VAL A 98 -6.24 -6.43 14.79
N HIS A 99 -5.96 -7.36 15.69
CA HIS A 99 -6.80 -7.68 16.85
C HIS A 99 -5.93 -7.89 18.10
N ASP A 100 -6.49 -7.63 19.29
CA ASP A 100 -5.87 -7.88 20.59
C ASP A 100 -4.39 -7.43 20.71
N ILE A 101 -4.07 -6.26 20.15
CA ILE A 101 -2.70 -5.75 20.11
C ILE A 101 -2.20 -5.44 21.52
N ARG A 102 -1.04 -6.01 21.86
CA ARG A 102 -0.28 -5.75 23.08
C ARG A 102 0.67 -4.58 22.87
N ALA A 103 0.15 -3.36 23.03
CA ALA A 103 0.95 -2.13 22.91
C ALA A 103 2.02 -1.98 24.00
N ASP A 104 1.93 -2.77 25.08
CA ASP A 104 2.90 -2.83 26.17
C ASP A 104 4.18 -3.61 25.82
N LEU A 105 4.21 -4.30 24.68
CA LEU A 105 5.32 -5.16 24.26
C LEU A 105 6.01 -4.62 23.01
N PRO A 106 7.33 -4.86 22.85
CA PRO A 106 8.04 -4.52 21.63
C PRO A 106 7.43 -5.19 20.40
N VAL A 107 7.27 -4.40 19.34
CA VAL A 107 6.83 -4.84 18.02
C VAL A 107 8.00 -4.95 17.07
N GLN A 108 7.82 -5.69 15.99
CA GLN A 108 8.74 -5.67 14.87
C GLN A 108 8.25 -4.67 13.84
N VAL A 109 9.16 -3.82 13.35
CA VAL A 109 8.95 -2.89 12.25
C VAL A 109 9.72 -3.37 11.05
N ARG A 110 9.05 -3.41 9.89
CA ARG A 110 9.69 -3.68 8.61
C ARG A 110 9.80 -2.39 7.81
N TYR A 111 11.01 -2.06 7.35
CA TYR A 111 11.32 -0.77 6.73
C TYR A 111 12.19 -0.91 5.47
N ASP A 112 12.13 0.08 4.59
CA ASP A 112 13.06 0.21 3.46
C ASP A 112 14.39 0.82 3.94
N PRO A 113 15.54 0.13 3.81
CA PRO A 113 16.83 0.66 4.25
C PRO A 113 17.27 1.94 3.52
N HIS A 114 16.76 2.21 2.32
CA HIS A 114 17.09 3.40 1.55
C HIS A 114 16.14 4.57 1.84
N ASN A 115 14.98 4.28 2.43
CA ASN A 115 14.02 5.26 2.88
C ASN A 115 13.36 4.76 4.18
N PRO A 116 14.02 4.89 5.34
CA PRO A 116 13.50 4.28 6.58
C PRO A 116 12.07 4.71 6.90
N GLY A 117 11.71 5.98 6.70
CA GLY A 117 10.33 6.46 6.91
C GLY A 117 9.26 5.64 6.17
N ASN A 118 9.61 4.98 5.06
CA ASN A 118 8.78 3.96 4.44
C ASN A 118 8.85 2.65 5.24
N SER A 119 7.92 2.49 6.17
CA SER A 119 7.85 1.35 7.09
C SER A 119 6.42 0.85 7.30
N ILE A 120 6.31 -0.36 7.84
CA ILE A 120 5.07 -1.03 8.24
C ILE A 120 5.29 -1.87 9.51
N VAL A 121 4.22 -2.05 10.28
CA VAL A 121 4.13 -3.02 11.37
C VAL A 121 3.27 -4.23 11.00
N VAL A 122 2.45 -4.12 9.94
CA VAL A 122 1.56 -5.19 9.47
C VAL A 122 1.27 -5.08 7.97
N SER A 123 1.05 -6.21 7.30
CA SER A 123 0.51 -6.37 5.94
C SER A 123 -0.31 -7.67 5.85
N GLU A 124 -0.86 -7.97 4.67
CA GLU A 124 -1.58 -9.24 4.44
C GLU A 124 -0.68 -10.46 4.57
N SER A 125 0.61 -10.32 4.25
CA SER A 125 1.58 -11.42 4.22
C SER A 125 2.55 -11.42 5.39
N TRP A 126 2.49 -10.41 6.28
CA TRP A 126 3.42 -10.29 7.39
C TRP A 126 2.83 -9.52 8.58
N ASN A 127 3.17 -9.95 9.81
CA ASN A 127 2.71 -9.30 11.02
C ASN A 127 3.87 -9.15 12.02
N GLY A 128 4.19 -7.91 12.39
CA GLY A 128 5.16 -7.56 13.42
C GLY A 128 4.53 -7.20 14.78
N LEU A 129 3.20 -7.13 14.86
CA LEU A 129 2.46 -6.81 16.08
C LEU A 129 2.48 -8.00 17.05
N ARG A 130 2.42 -7.70 18.34
CA ARG A 130 2.20 -8.71 19.38
C ARG A 130 0.71 -8.83 19.63
N ILE A 131 0.14 -9.97 19.30
CA ILE A 131 -1.26 -10.29 19.54
C ILE A 131 -1.37 -11.08 20.84
N GLY A 132 -2.32 -10.72 21.70
CA GLY A 132 -2.64 -11.49 22.91
C GLY A 132 -3.13 -12.91 22.59
N PRO A 133 -3.16 -13.84 23.57
CA PRO A 133 -3.84 -15.10 23.35
C PRO A 133 -5.29 -14.83 22.97
N SER A 134 -5.71 -15.33 21.80
CA SER A 134 -7.11 -15.28 21.39
C SER A 134 -7.96 -15.92 22.50
N PRO A 135 -9.00 -15.25 23.04
CA PRO A 135 -9.81 -15.85 24.08
C PRO A 135 -10.39 -17.14 23.53
N LEU A 136 -10.07 -18.26 24.16
CA LEU A 136 -10.61 -19.56 23.81
C LEU A 136 -12.14 -19.39 23.72
N ARG A 137 -12.72 -19.59 22.53
CA ARG A 137 -14.18 -19.70 22.39
C ARG A 137 -14.60 -20.91 23.23
N GLU A 138 -15.02 -20.66 24.47
CA GLU A 138 -15.73 -21.66 25.25
C GLU A 138 -17.02 -21.98 24.49
N SER A 139 -17.03 -23.14 23.84
CA SER A 139 -18.24 -23.75 23.31
C SER A 139 -19.18 -24.04 24.48
N ARG A 140 -20.26 -23.27 24.58
CA ARG A 140 -21.48 -23.71 25.27
C ARG A 140 -22.41 -24.42 24.30
#